data_AF-A0A938MK80-F1
#
_entry.id   AF-A0A938MK80-F1
#
_cell.length_a   1.000
_cell.length_b   1.000
_cell.length_c   1.000
_cell.angle_alpha   90.00
_cell.angle_beta   90.00
_cell.angle_gamma   90.00
#
_symmetry.space_group_name_H-M   'P 1'
#
loop_
_entity.id
_entity.type
_entity.pdbx_description
1 polymer ?
#
loop_
_entity_poly.entity_id
_entity_poly.type
_entity_poly.pdbx_seq_one_letter_code
_entity_poly.pdbx_strand_id
1 'polypeptide(L)'
;MPKQSLAFILPLVLLGLCTTIRCLAEMTEPIVKLKKLHLDTDLARDGAARAVIYHPPLPEYEAAAKELSQAIGEKTGVRLPTKPDDAQRTWRKETQHILALGNFGNSLLLRWLHYRSFINPPSWVKRRIQTIHDPWGEGRNVVMLGGVDPEIVKANFPRLLELLQSPQKGTAVLPRTFDPALRIPDDVKAQTEEYHRTLLKMPLNYPAYHAGWVGSRYASQGYEELVPLYRDCIKRLSEKKSYVHLYLFREFSGWDAIEESPMLTDADRLMITNFFRNAVANEKEGIGYVRSSLRGHRLIQGNHPSQAACGVMVVADYLRRYYPSELHEQWYREALSFFEPYRTKGSYLGDDEAMQGASITNIMNAVYQAADDPAEHPFLKSALDRLMPNYNNFGMWPAFGDATAPYRFGASFYELGARIYGSPENLWMYHFATRATPAAAAKIPTDKPAPNWWTLDVTPRQPKGFVGLQWAEPDETLFSLARPQWVKDNKLTVQDLYGRAAFRAGIDPQDDYLLLDGVHLGHAYDDQNGIL
;
A
#
# COMPACT_ATOMS: atom_id res chain seq x y z
N MET A 1 -45.09 -25.80 -21.14
CA MET A 1 -44.15 -24.79 -20.57
C MET A 1 -44.77 -23.41 -20.77
N PRO A 2 -44.86 -22.56 -19.73
CA PRO A 2 -45.68 -21.35 -19.79
C PRO A 2 -44.99 -20.22 -20.57
N LYS A 3 -45.71 -19.61 -21.51
CA LYS A 3 -45.27 -18.48 -22.36
C LYS A 3 -45.01 -17.17 -21.60
N GLN A 4 -45.14 -17.14 -20.27
CA GLN A 4 -44.96 -15.95 -19.45
C GLN A 4 -43.49 -15.65 -19.09
N SER A 5 -42.56 -16.57 -19.34
CA SER A 5 -41.14 -16.40 -19.00
C SER A 5 -40.34 -15.59 -20.03
N LEU A 6 -40.75 -15.55 -21.30
CA LEU A 6 -39.99 -14.87 -22.37
C LEU A 6 -40.06 -13.33 -22.29
N ALA A 7 -41.14 -12.77 -21.74
CA ALA A 7 -41.34 -11.32 -21.68
C ALA A 7 -40.39 -10.63 -20.67
N PHE A 8 -39.87 -11.37 -19.68
CA PHE A 8 -38.88 -10.87 -18.71
C PHE A 8 -37.44 -11.15 -19.13
N ILE A 9 -37.20 -12.17 -19.97
CA ILE A 9 -35.85 -12.53 -20.43
C ILE A 9 -35.37 -11.56 -21.52
N LEU A 10 -36.24 -11.14 -22.44
CA LEU A 10 -35.85 -10.27 -23.55
C LEU A 10 -35.34 -8.87 -23.11
N PRO A 11 -35.98 -8.17 -22.15
CA PRO A 11 -35.47 -6.90 -21.63
C PRO A 11 -34.13 -7.06 -20.90
N LEU A 12 -33.94 -8.14 -20.14
CA LEU A 12 -32.68 -8.42 -19.44
C LEU A 12 -31.53 -8.73 -20.40
N VAL A 13 -31.80 -9.47 -21.48
CA VAL A 13 -30.82 -9.76 -22.54
C VAL A 13 -30.45 -8.49 -23.31
N LEU A 14 -31.43 -7.64 -23.64
CA LEU A 14 -31.18 -6.35 -24.29
C LEU A 14 -30.39 -5.39 -23.40
N LEU A 15 -30.71 -5.33 -22.10
CA LEU A 15 -29.96 -4.52 -21.13
C LEU A 15 -28.50 -5.00 -21.04
N GLY A 16 -28.28 -6.32 -20.95
CA GLY A 16 -26.94 -6.91 -20.94
C GLY A 16 -26.14 -6.64 -22.22
N LEU A 17 -26.79 -6.70 -23.39
CA LEU A 17 -26.16 -6.36 -24.68
C LEU A 17 -25.80 -4.88 -24.78
N CYS A 18 -26.69 -3.97 -24.36
CA CYS A 18 -26.42 -2.54 -24.34
C CYS A 18 -25.25 -2.19 -23.41
N THR A 19 -25.19 -2.79 -22.22
CA THR A 19 -24.06 -2.60 -21.29
C THR A 19 -22.75 -3.13 -21.87
N THR A 20 -22.78 -4.28 -22.56
CA THR A 20 -21.57 -4.87 -23.18
C THR A 20 -21.06 -4.02 -24.34
N ILE A 21 -21.94 -3.55 -25.23
CA ILE A 21 -21.58 -2.66 -26.35
C ILE A 21 -21.02 -1.33 -25.83
N ARG A 22 -21.63 -0.77 -24.79
CA ARG A 22 -21.16 0.47 -24.15
C ARG A 22 -19.78 0.29 -23.51
N CYS A 23 -19.54 -0.81 -22.79
CA CYS A 23 -18.21 -1.12 -22.24
C CYS A 23 -17.15 -1.28 -23.34
N LEU A 24 -17.49 -1.93 -24.46
CA LEU A 24 -16.57 -2.08 -25.60
C LEU A 24 -16.21 -0.74 -26.25
N ALA A 25 -17.18 0.17 -26.41
CA ALA A 25 -16.92 1.53 -26.90
C ALA A 25 -16.05 2.32 -25.91
N GLU A 26 -16.41 2.29 -24.62
CA GLU A 26 -15.68 2.95 -23.54
C GLU A 26 -14.25 2.42 -23.37
N MET A 27 -13.95 1.16 -23.75
CA MET A 27 -12.58 0.63 -23.75
C MET A 27 -11.67 1.29 -24.79
N THR A 28 -12.23 1.83 -25.86
CA THR A 28 -11.45 2.40 -26.98
C THR A 28 -11.31 3.91 -26.94
N GLU A 29 -12.18 4.61 -26.20
CA GLU A 29 -12.16 6.08 -26.13
C GLU A 29 -11.11 6.59 -25.14
N PRO A 30 -10.15 7.43 -25.58
CA PRO A 30 -9.19 8.04 -24.67
C PRO A 30 -9.86 9.08 -23.77
N ILE A 31 -9.28 9.29 -22.59
CA ILE A 31 -9.59 10.45 -21.75
C ILE A 31 -9.09 11.70 -22.48
N VAL A 32 -10.00 12.64 -22.76
CA VAL A 32 -9.69 13.90 -23.48
C VAL A 32 -9.79 15.13 -22.59
N LYS A 33 -10.37 15.00 -21.39
CA LYS A 33 -10.56 16.08 -20.42
C LYS A 33 -9.99 15.63 -19.08
N LEU A 34 -9.11 16.44 -18.51
CA LEU A 34 -8.51 16.17 -17.20
C LEU A 34 -9.49 16.34 -16.05
N LYS A 35 -9.20 15.64 -14.94
CA LYS A 35 -9.81 15.92 -13.64
C LYS A 35 -9.56 17.38 -13.25
N LYS A 36 -10.46 17.95 -12.44
CA LYS A 36 -10.23 19.27 -11.86
C LYS A 36 -9.12 19.14 -10.81
N LEU A 37 -8.07 19.96 -10.92
CA LEU A 37 -7.02 20.00 -9.90
C LEU A 37 -7.46 20.93 -8.75
N HIS A 38 -7.51 20.38 -7.55
CA HIS A 38 -7.89 21.08 -6.32
C HIS A 38 -6.65 21.61 -5.59
N LEU A 39 -5.87 22.48 -6.25
CA LEU A 39 -4.56 22.93 -5.74
C LEU A 39 -4.65 23.83 -4.51
N ASP A 40 -5.72 24.62 -4.42
CA ASP A 40 -5.96 25.50 -3.28
C ASP A 40 -6.89 24.83 -2.27
N THR A 41 -6.60 25.02 -0.98
CA THR A 41 -7.39 24.49 0.13
C THR A 41 -7.98 25.64 0.92
N ASP A 42 -9.29 25.85 0.78
CA ASP A 42 -10.01 26.88 1.52
C ASP A 42 -10.12 26.42 2.99
N LEU A 43 -9.43 27.08 3.92
CA LEU A 43 -9.62 26.82 5.35
C LEU A 43 -10.82 27.59 5.88
N ALA A 44 -10.97 28.83 5.42
CA ALA A 44 -12.11 29.69 5.68
C ALA A 44 -12.44 30.47 4.41
N ARG A 45 -13.73 30.69 4.17
CA ARG A 45 -14.20 31.49 3.04
C ARG A 45 -15.54 32.12 3.36
N ASP A 46 -15.68 33.41 3.04
CA ASP A 46 -16.89 34.21 3.27
C ASP A 46 -17.32 34.21 4.75
N GLY A 47 -16.35 34.20 5.67
CA GLY A 47 -16.62 34.19 7.12
C GLY A 47 -17.04 32.83 7.68
N ALA A 48 -17.07 31.77 6.86
CA ALA A 48 -17.41 30.42 7.28
C ALA A 48 -16.20 29.48 7.24
N ALA A 49 -16.14 28.55 8.19
CA ALA A 49 -15.15 27.48 8.18
C ALA A 49 -15.38 26.57 6.96
N ARG A 50 -14.32 26.25 6.24
CA ARG A 50 -14.30 25.33 5.08
C ARG A 50 -13.44 24.09 5.34
N ALA A 51 -12.80 24.04 6.51
CA ALA A 51 -12.02 22.91 6.99
C ALA A 51 -12.36 22.54 8.45
N VAL A 52 -12.02 21.31 8.82
CA VAL A 52 -12.16 20.74 10.18
C VAL A 52 -10.81 20.19 10.61
N ILE A 53 -10.42 20.38 11.87
CA ILE A 53 -9.19 19.82 12.43
C ILE A 53 -9.49 18.44 13.02
N TYR A 54 -8.88 17.40 12.47
CA TYR A 54 -8.86 16.05 13.03
C TYR A 54 -7.59 15.81 13.83
N HIS A 55 -7.72 15.25 15.03
CA HIS A 55 -6.59 14.98 15.92
C HIS A 55 -6.63 13.56 16.49
N PRO A 56 -5.48 12.95 16.80
CA PRO A 56 -5.42 11.70 17.57
C PRO A 56 -6.28 11.80 18.84
N PRO A 57 -6.98 10.73 19.26
CA PRO A 57 -7.88 10.72 20.41
C PRO A 57 -7.11 10.68 21.74
N LEU A 58 -6.19 11.63 21.91
CA LEU A 58 -5.29 11.80 23.04
C LEU A 58 -5.37 13.25 23.55
N PRO A 59 -5.41 13.48 24.88
CA PRO A 59 -5.63 14.82 25.46
C PRO A 59 -4.66 15.91 24.95
N GLU A 60 -3.40 15.56 24.80
CA GLU A 60 -2.35 16.46 24.33
C GLU A 60 -2.54 16.90 22.87
N TYR A 61 -3.10 16.03 22.02
CA TYR A 61 -3.45 16.35 20.64
C TYR A 61 -4.75 17.12 20.53
N GLU A 62 -5.73 16.88 21.41
CA GLU A 62 -6.94 17.70 21.52
C GLU A 62 -6.59 19.15 21.90
N ALA A 63 -5.69 19.32 22.87
CA ALA A 63 -5.19 20.63 23.26
C ALA A 63 -4.50 21.34 22.09
N ALA A 64 -3.64 20.63 21.35
CA ALA A 64 -2.98 21.16 20.15
C ALA A 64 -3.99 21.56 19.06
N ALA A 65 -5.07 20.80 18.85
CA ALA A 65 -6.12 21.13 17.89
C ALA A 65 -6.88 22.41 18.27
N LYS A 66 -7.20 22.58 19.56
CA LYS A 66 -7.85 23.81 20.07
C LYS A 66 -6.94 25.03 19.93
N GLU A 67 -5.65 24.86 20.24
CA GLU A 67 -4.63 25.90 20.07
C GLU A 67 -4.51 26.35 18.60
N LEU A 68 -4.45 25.39 17.67
CA LEU A 68 -4.44 25.69 16.24
C LEU A 68 -5.72 26.38 15.76
N SER A 69 -6.89 25.90 16.18
CA SER A 69 -8.18 26.53 15.86
C SER A 69 -8.22 27.99 16.34
N GLN A 70 -7.72 28.25 17.55
CA GLN A 70 -7.60 29.60 18.08
C GLN A 70 -6.65 30.46 17.25
N ALA A 71 -5.45 29.98 16.94
CA ALA A 71 -4.46 30.74 16.17
C ALA A 71 -4.96 31.08 14.74
N ILE A 72 -5.66 30.15 14.08
CA ILE A 72 -6.33 30.41 12.80
C ILE A 72 -7.44 31.46 13.00
N GLY A 73 -8.23 31.34 14.08
CA GLY A 73 -9.29 32.30 14.40
C GLY A 73 -8.78 33.72 14.64
N GLU A 74 -7.65 33.87 15.34
CA GLU A 74 -7.01 35.16 15.58
C GLU A 74 -6.51 35.80 14.27
N LYS A 75 -5.96 34.99 13.35
CA LYS A 75 -5.45 35.48 12.07
C LYS A 75 -6.54 35.77 11.04
N THR A 76 -7.64 35.01 11.06
CA THR A 76 -8.63 35.00 9.96
C THR A 76 -10.02 35.46 10.37
N GLY A 77 -10.31 35.55 11.67
CA GLY A 77 -11.66 35.80 12.21
C GLY A 77 -12.57 34.57 12.21
N VAL A 78 -12.10 33.40 11.75
CA VAL A 78 -12.89 32.16 11.68
C VAL A 78 -12.17 31.04 12.43
N ARG A 79 -12.84 30.46 13.43
CA ARG A 79 -12.35 29.28 14.14
C ARG A 79 -12.76 28.02 13.40
N LEU A 80 -11.83 27.10 13.18
CA LEU A 80 -12.14 25.78 12.64
C LEU A 80 -12.68 24.86 13.75
N PRO A 81 -13.72 24.04 13.47
CA PRO A 81 -14.14 22.98 14.38
C PRO A 81 -13.04 21.91 14.54
N THR A 82 -13.04 21.23 15.69
CA THR A 82 -12.11 20.13 16.01
C THR A 82 -12.88 18.82 16.23
N LYS A 83 -12.34 17.69 15.77
CA LYS A 83 -12.92 16.35 15.96
C LYS A 83 -11.82 15.31 16.26
N PRO A 84 -12.11 14.27 17.07
CA PRO A 84 -11.19 13.16 17.25
C PRO A 84 -11.15 12.26 16.02
N ASP A 85 -9.97 11.71 15.71
CA ASP A 85 -9.75 10.64 14.74
C ASP A 85 -9.76 9.28 15.44
N ASP A 86 -10.95 8.85 15.84
CA ASP A 86 -11.19 7.62 16.60
C ASP A 86 -11.69 6.46 15.72
N ALA A 87 -12.00 5.33 16.36
CA ALA A 87 -12.49 4.13 15.69
C ALA A 87 -13.79 4.34 14.88
N GLN A 88 -14.56 5.41 15.13
CA GLN A 88 -15.76 5.72 14.34
C GLN A 88 -15.42 6.29 12.95
N ARG A 89 -14.17 6.74 12.73
CA ARG A 89 -13.68 7.25 11.44
C ARG A 89 -14.60 8.29 10.83
N THR A 90 -15.08 9.23 11.65
CA THR A 90 -16.06 10.24 11.23
C THR A 90 -15.58 11.10 10.07
N TRP A 91 -14.26 11.19 9.86
CA TRP A 91 -13.64 11.82 8.68
C TRP A 91 -14.10 11.23 7.34
N ARG A 92 -14.56 9.97 7.29
CA ARG A 92 -15.10 9.37 6.06
C ARG A 92 -16.40 10.02 5.58
N LYS A 93 -17.12 10.70 6.48
CA LYS A 93 -18.37 11.41 6.18
C LYS A 93 -18.16 12.92 6.13
N GLU A 94 -16.94 13.40 6.30
CA GLU A 94 -16.63 14.82 6.40
C GLU A 94 -16.65 15.48 5.03
N THR A 95 -17.57 16.40 4.78
CA THR A 95 -17.67 17.09 3.48
C THR A 95 -16.69 18.25 3.32
N GLN A 96 -16.10 18.73 4.42
CA GLN A 96 -15.14 19.84 4.42
C GLN A 96 -13.70 19.37 4.17
N HIS A 97 -12.80 20.32 3.91
CA HIS A 97 -11.37 20.04 3.96
C HIS A 97 -10.96 19.56 5.36
N ILE A 98 -9.87 18.80 5.46
CA ILE A 98 -9.40 18.29 6.76
C ILE A 98 -7.99 18.78 7.05
N LEU A 99 -7.75 19.31 8.24
CA LEU A 99 -6.42 19.46 8.81
C LEU A 99 -6.17 18.26 9.74
N ALA A 100 -5.28 17.36 9.38
CA ALA A 100 -4.99 16.15 10.13
C ALA A 100 -3.70 16.32 10.96
N LEU A 101 -3.81 16.24 12.28
CA LEU A 101 -2.68 16.30 13.20
C LEU A 101 -2.08 14.90 13.43
N GLY A 102 -0.79 14.84 13.75
CA GLY A 102 -0.13 13.62 14.25
C GLY A 102 0.68 12.86 13.21
N ASN A 103 0.58 11.54 13.22
CA ASN A 103 1.29 10.65 12.30
C ASN A 103 0.47 9.37 12.06
N PHE A 104 0.92 8.49 11.15
CA PHE A 104 0.20 7.25 10.85
C PHE A 104 0.23 6.22 12.00
N GLY A 105 1.08 6.40 13.00
CA GLY A 105 1.04 5.65 14.25
C GLY A 105 -0.20 5.97 15.10
N ASN A 106 -0.63 7.23 15.16
CA ASN A 106 -1.67 7.71 16.09
C ASN A 106 -2.91 8.36 15.44
N SER A 107 -2.93 8.56 14.13
CA SER A 107 -4.09 9.00 13.36
C SER A 107 -4.48 7.93 12.33
N LEU A 108 -5.72 7.45 12.40
CA LEU A 108 -6.30 6.49 11.44
C LEU A 108 -6.47 7.12 10.04
N LEU A 109 -6.78 8.41 9.95
CA LEU A 109 -6.81 9.14 8.67
C LEU A 109 -5.42 9.20 8.03
N LEU A 110 -4.39 9.65 8.77
CA LEU A 110 -3.03 9.70 8.24
C LEU A 110 -2.52 8.29 7.91
N ARG A 111 -2.89 7.28 8.70
CA ARG A 111 -2.59 5.88 8.40
C ARG A 111 -3.23 5.41 7.09
N TRP A 112 -4.50 5.73 6.88
CA TRP A 112 -5.20 5.43 5.61
C TRP A 112 -4.52 6.11 4.42
N LEU A 113 -4.11 7.38 4.57
CA LEU A 113 -3.35 8.10 3.54
C LEU A 113 -1.97 7.47 3.27
N HIS A 114 -1.31 6.97 4.31
CA HIS A 114 -0.02 6.28 4.19
C HIS A 114 -0.16 4.98 3.39
N TYR A 115 -1.16 4.16 3.72
CA TYR A 115 -1.47 2.91 3.03
C TYR A 115 -1.79 3.10 1.55
N ARG A 116 -2.33 4.26 1.17
CA ARG A 116 -2.61 4.62 -0.21
C ARG A 116 -1.45 5.34 -0.92
N SER A 117 -0.28 5.36 -0.31
CA SER A 117 0.95 5.97 -0.84
C SER A 117 0.88 7.49 -1.05
N PHE A 118 -0.08 8.19 -0.44
CA PHE A 118 -0.13 9.67 -0.47
C PHE A 118 0.95 10.30 0.43
N ILE A 119 1.28 9.62 1.53
CA ILE A 119 2.28 10.06 2.50
C ILE A 119 3.26 8.93 2.81
N ASN A 120 4.56 9.21 2.77
CA ASN A 120 5.59 8.24 3.17
C ASN A 120 6.83 8.94 3.76
N PRO A 121 6.68 9.71 4.85
CA PRO A 121 7.81 10.45 5.42
C PRO A 121 8.91 9.49 5.89
N PRO A 122 10.17 9.73 5.50
CA PRO A 122 11.30 9.00 6.06
C PRO A 122 11.42 9.18 7.58
N SER A 123 12.04 8.20 8.25
CA SER A 123 12.18 8.19 9.72
C SER A 123 12.94 9.38 10.30
N TRP A 124 13.82 10.02 9.52
CA TRP A 124 14.59 11.21 9.93
C TRP A 124 13.82 12.53 9.79
N VAL A 125 12.70 12.56 9.05
CA VAL A 125 11.86 13.76 8.98
C VAL A 125 11.17 13.90 10.32
N LYS A 126 11.31 15.04 11.01
CA LYS A 126 10.66 15.23 12.33
C LYS A 126 9.29 15.88 12.22
N ARG A 127 9.16 16.94 11.40
CA ARG A 127 7.90 17.63 11.10
C ARG A 127 7.64 17.70 9.59
N ARG A 128 6.37 17.78 9.21
CA ARG A 128 5.95 17.90 7.80
C ARG A 128 4.63 18.63 7.68
N ILE A 129 4.54 19.59 6.77
CA ILE A 129 3.27 20.13 6.27
C ILE A 129 3.09 19.66 4.83
N GLN A 130 1.98 18.99 4.54
CA GLN A 130 1.69 18.53 3.18
C GLN A 130 0.20 18.65 2.88
N THR A 131 -0.11 19.17 1.70
CA THR A 131 -1.46 19.05 1.11
C THR A 131 -1.54 17.73 0.32
N ILE A 132 -2.52 16.90 0.65
CA ILE A 132 -2.96 15.75 -0.13
C ILE A 132 -4.21 16.20 -0.88
N HIS A 133 -4.11 16.26 -2.20
CA HIS A 133 -5.16 16.81 -3.05
C HIS A 133 -6.21 15.76 -3.36
N ASP A 134 -7.47 16.10 -3.06
CA ASP A 134 -8.66 15.32 -3.40
C ASP A 134 -8.54 13.79 -3.28
N PRO A 135 -8.09 13.21 -2.15
CA PRO A 135 -7.80 11.78 -2.07
C PRO A 135 -9.04 10.88 -2.26
N TRP A 136 -10.26 11.46 -2.24
CA TRP A 136 -11.52 10.77 -2.45
C TRP A 136 -12.16 11.00 -3.83
N GLY A 137 -11.70 11.97 -4.62
CA GLY A 137 -12.38 12.38 -5.87
C GLY A 137 -13.65 13.22 -5.64
N GLU A 138 -13.76 13.86 -4.48
CA GLU A 138 -14.93 14.64 -4.03
C GLU A 138 -14.63 16.16 -3.97
N GLY A 139 -13.45 16.58 -4.41
CA GLY A 139 -13.00 17.96 -4.43
C GLY A 139 -12.52 18.52 -3.09
N ARG A 140 -12.29 17.67 -2.08
CA ARG A 140 -11.80 18.07 -0.75
C ARG A 140 -10.39 17.56 -0.48
N ASN A 141 -9.49 18.47 -0.09
CA ASN A 141 -8.12 18.15 0.31
C ASN A 141 -7.97 17.77 1.79
N VAL A 142 -6.87 17.10 2.10
CA VAL A 142 -6.34 16.91 3.46
C VAL A 142 -5.03 17.69 3.60
N VAL A 143 -4.87 18.43 4.68
CA VAL A 143 -3.62 19.09 5.07
C VAL A 143 -3.05 18.36 6.27
N MET A 144 -1.96 17.65 6.06
CA MET A 144 -1.23 16.97 7.12
C MET A 144 -0.35 17.96 7.88
N LEU A 145 -0.50 18.01 9.20
CA LEU A 145 0.41 18.68 10.14
C LEU A 145 1.09 17.60 10.96
N GLY A 146 2.14 17.07 10.38
CA GLY A 146 2.75 15.84 10.83
C GLY A 146 3.89 16.05 11.82
N GLY A 147 3.98 15.16 12.80
CA GLY A 147 5.05 15.14 13.81
C GLY A 147 5.11 13.83 14.57
N VAL A 148 6.28 13.48 15.10
CA VAL A 148 6.48 12.26 15.91
C VAL A 148 5.78 12.32 17.26
N ASP A 149 5.53 13.53 17.78
CA ASP A 149 4.87 13.81 19.06
C ASP A 149 4.06 15.13 18.95
N PRO A 150 3.25 15.48 19.98
CA PRO A 150 2.43 16.69 19.96
C PRO A 150 3.22 18.00 19.88
N GLU A 151 4.39 18.08 20.53
CA GLU A 151 5.22 19.29 20.54
C GLU A 151 5.77 19.57 19.14
N ILE A 152 6.21 18.52 18.45
CA ILE A 152 6.66 18.61 17.06
C ILE A 152 5.49 18.93 16.11
N VAL A 153 4.28 18.45 16.39
CA VAL A 153 3.09 18.86 15.64
C VAL A 153 2.82 20.36 15.81
N LYS A 154 2.84 20.87 17.04
CA LYS A 154 2.65 22.31 17.34
C LYS A 154 3.72 23.18 16.68
N ALA A 155 4.94 22.69 16.54
CA ALA A 155 6.01 23.38 15.83
C ALA A 155 5.69 23.66 14.34
N ASN A 156 4.67 23.01 13.74
CA ASN A 156 4.19 23.35 12.40
C ASN A 156 3.29 24.59 12.37
N PHE A 157 2.69 25.02 13.48
CA PHE A 157 1.63 26.04 13.46
C PHE A 157 2.10 27.41 12.95
N PRO A 158 3.25 27.96 13.42
CA PRO A 158 3.71 29.24 12.90
C PRO A 158 3.93 29.19 11.38
N ARG A 159 4.55 28.10 10.91
CA ARG A 159 4.84 27.90 9.48
C ARG A 159 3.57 27.75 8.66
N LEU A 160 2.58 27.00 9.14
CA LEU A 160 1.27 26.90 8.49
C LEU A 160 0.63 28.28 8.34
N LEU A 161 0.62 29.07 9.42
CA LEU A 161 0.02 30.41 9.40
C LEU A 161 0.74 31.33 8.41
N GLU A 162 2.06 31.26 8.28
CA GLU A 162 2.83 32.00 7.26
C GLU A 162 2.43 31.63 5.83
N LEU A 163 2.10 30.37 5.57
CA LEU A 163 1.74 29.86 4.25
C LEU A 163 0.31 30.23 3.82
N LEU A 164 -0.54 30.69 4.74
CA LEU A 164 -1.91 31.12 4.41
C LEU A 164 -1.90 32.36 3.52
N GLN A 165 -2.50 32.23 2.34
CA GLN A 165 -2.75 33.32 1.42
C GLN A 165 -4.09 34.01 1.74
N SER A 166 -4.14 35.29 1.38
CA SER A 166 -5.31 36.16 1.59
C SER A 166 -5.89 36.12 3.01
N PRO A 167 -5.09 36.20 4.10
CA PRO A 167 -5.62 36.25 5.47
C PRO A 167 -6.25 37.61 5.73
N GLN A 168 -7.43 37.83 5.15
CA GLN A 168 -8.33 38.95 5.46
C GLN A 168 -9.54 38.38 6.20
N LYS A 169 -10.24 39.20 7.00
CA LYS A 169 -11.36 38.73 7.83
C LYS A 169 -12.34 37.87 7.02
N GLY A 170 -12.38 36.57 7.33
CA GLY A 170 -13.29 35.60 6.75
C GLY A 170 -12.72 34.70 5.65
N THR A 171 -11.49 34.93 5.17
CA THR A 171 -10.88 34.15 4.09
C THR A 171 -9.47 33.69 4.48
N ALA A 172 -9.18 32.42 4.24
CA ALA A 172 -7.85 31.84 4.38
C ALA A 172 -7.70 30.66 3.44
N VAL A 173 -6.72 30.76 2.53
CA VAL A 173 -6.45 29.74 1.52
C VAL A 173 -5.04 29.20 1.74
N LEU A 174 -4.91 27.89 1.84
CA LEU A 174 -3.60 27.23 1.81
C LEU A 174 -3.35 26.70 0.39
N PRO A 175 -2.37 27.23 -0.35
CA PRO A 175 -2.01 26.69 -1.66
C PRO A 175 -1.40 25.29 -1.53
N ARG A 176 -1.19 24.62 -2.66
CA ARG A 176 -0.41 23.36 -2.72
C ARG A 176 0.88 23.52 -1.93
N THR A 177 1.02 22.72 -0.88
CA THR A 177 2.11 22.83 0.08
C THR A 177 2.80 21.48 0.24
N PHE A 178 4.14 21.52 0.20
CA PHE A 178 4.99 20.41 0.59
C PHE A 178 6.22 20.98 1.31
N ASP A 179 6.19 20.97 2.66
CA ASP A 179 7.21 21.56 3.54
C ASP A 179 7.69 20.51 4.55
N PRO A 180 8.68 19.67 4.18
CA PRO A 180 9.39 18.85 5.13
C PRO A 180 10.42 19.70 5.88
N ALA A 181 10.50 19.60 7.20
CA ALA A 181 11.51 20.33 8.00
C ALA A 181 12.95 20.10 7.52
N LEU A 182 13.20 18.91 7.02
CA LEU A 182 14.49 18.49 6.52
C LEU A 182 14.30 17.70 5.24
N ARG A 183 14.84 18.24 4.16
CA ARG A 183 15.09 17.51 2.93
C ARG A 183 16.55 17.08 3.00
N ILE A 184 16.83 15.77 3.05
CA ILE A 184 18.22 15.34 2.89
C ILE A 184 18.62 15.75 1.47
N PRO A 185 19.72 16.49 1.30
CA PRO A 185 20.36 16.57 0.00
C PRO A 185 20.91 15.17 -0.27
N ASP A 186 20.11 14.30 -0.87
CA ASP A 186 20.71 13.16 -1.57
C ASP A 186 21.44 13.77 -2.78
N ASP A 187 22.62 13.24 -3.09
CA ASP A 187 23.53 13.63 -4.18
C ASP A 187 22.93 13.46 -5.60
N VAL A 188 21.61 13.30 -5.70
CA VAL A 188 20.80 13.13 -6.91
C VAL A 188 21.01 14.28 -7.89
N LYS A 189 21.23 15.51 -7.39
CA LYS A 189 21.47 16.69 -8.25
C LYS A 189 22.76 16.60 -9.07
N ALA A 190 23.76 15.84 -8.65
CA ALA A 190 25.07 15.84 -9.30
C ALA A 190 25.14 14.96 -10.57
N GLN A 191 24.10 14.19 -10.91
CA GLN A 191 24.09 13.33 -12.12
C GLN A 191 22.76 13.32 -12.91
N THR A 192 21.76 14.17 -12.59
CA THR A 192 20.40 14.04 -13.15
C THR A 192 20.36 14.03 -14.68
N GLU A 193 21.02 14.92 -15.42
CA GLU A 193 20.89 14.90 -16.89
C GLU A 193 21.57 13.70 -17.57
N GLU A 194 22.78 13.33 -17.14
CA GLU A 194 23.50 12.18 -17.71
C GLU A 194 22.84 10.87 -17.33
N TYR A 195 22.41 10.75 -16.08
CA TYR A 195 21.64 9.61 -15.59
C TYR A 195 20.29 9.51 -16.30
N HIS A 196 19.55 10.61 -16.45
CA HIS A 196 18.29 10.64 -17.22
C HIS A 196 18.52 10.16 -18.66
N ARG A 197 19.53 10.71 -19.35
CA ARG A 197 19.86 10.31 -20.73
C ARG A 197 20.28 8.86 -20.85
N THR A 198 21.02 8.35 -19.87
CA THR A 198 21.49 6.94 -19.85
C THR A 198 20.32 6.00 -19.60
N LEU A 199 19.51 6.29 -18.58
CA LEU A 199 18.33 5.52 -18.21
C LEU A 199 17.36 5.37 -19.38
N LEU A 200 17.13 6.45 -20.14
CA LEU A 200 16.26 6.45 -21.32
C LEU A 200 16.86 5.72 -22.54
N LYS A 201 18.08 5.17 -22.44
CA LYS A 201 18.66 4.24 -23.43
C LYS A 201 18.68 2.79 -22.95
N MET A 202 18.53 2.53 -21.65
CA MET A 202 18.53 1.17 -21.07
C MET A 202 17.31 0.35 -21.49
N PRO A 203 17.29 -0.98 -21.31
CA PRO A 203 16.10 -1.81 -21.53
C PRO A 203 14.87 -1.30 -20.75
N LEU A 204 13.66 -1.58 -21.25
CA LEU A 204 12.41 -0.92 -20.81
C LEU A 204 12.01 -1.19 -19.35
N ASN A 205 12.49 -2.28 -18.75
CA ASN A 205 12.33 -2.55 -17.32
C ASN A 205 13.01 -1.50 -16.43
N TYR A 206 14.06 -0.82 -16.91
CA TYR A 206 14.73 0.23 -16.15
C TYR A 206 13.86 1.49 -16.02
N PRO A 207 13.39 2.15 -17.11
CA PRO A 207 12.45 3.26 -17.00
C PRO A 207 11.22 2.97 -16.14
N ALA A 208 10.66 1.76 -16.23
CA ALA A 208 9.53 1.31 -15.43
C ALA A 208 9.79 1.38 -13.93
N TYR A 209 10.89 0.76 -13.51
CA TYR A 209 11.35 0.76 -12.12
C TYR A 209 11.59 2.19 -11.63
N HIS A 210 12.20 3.03 -12.47
CA HIS A 210 12.54 4.40 -12.10
C HIS A 210 11.33 5.32 -12.03
N ALA A 211 10.28 5.10 -12.82
CA ALA A 211 9.02 5.81 -12.66
C ALA A 211 8.46 5.60 -11.24
N GLY A 212 8.37 4.36 -10.77
CA GLY A 212 7.93 4.07 -9.40
C GLY A 212 8.86 4.62 -8.32
N TRP A 213 10.17 4.60 -8.56
CA TRP A 213 11.15 5.21 -7.66
C TRP A 213 10.95 6.73 -7.53
N VAL A 214 10.73 7.45 -8.64
CA VAL A 214 10.44 8.89 -8.62
C VAL A 214 9.13 9.15 -7.87
N GLY A 215 8.08 8.35 -8.12
CA GLY A 215 6.83 8.35 -7.37
C GLY A 215 7.04 8.32 -5.86
N SER A 216 7.79 7.33 -5.39
CA SER A 216 8.13 7.17 -3.97
C SER A 216 8.94 8.35 -3.42
N ARG A 217 9.91 8.88 -4.18
CA ARG A 217 10.74 10.02 -3.77
C ARG A 217 9.94 11.31 -3.66
N TYR A 218 9.00 11.54 -4.55
CA TYR A 218 8.07 12.66 -4.43
C TYR A 218 7.17 12.48 -3.20
N ALA A 219 6.52 11.33 -3.03
CA ALA A 219 5.63 11.08 -1.89
C ALA A 219 6.36 11.10 -0.53
N SER A 220 7.66 10.81 -0.50
CA SER A 220 8.45 10.84 0.73
C SER A 220 9.08 12.19 1.02
N GLN A 221 9.60 12.90 0.02
CA GLN A 221 10.48 14.06 0.22
C GLN A 221 10.13 15.29 -0.65
N GLY A 222 9.16 15.19 -1.56
CA GLY A 222 8.74 16.32 -2.39
C GLY A 222 9.78 16.69 -3.43
N TYR A 223 10.48 15.68 -3.97
CA TYR A 223 11.49 15.84 -5.04
C TYR A 223 10.82 16.20 -6.38
N GLU A 224 10.24 17.40 -6.45
CA GLU A 224 9.52 17.94 -7.59
C GLU A 224 10.37 18.01 -8.86
N GLU A 225 11.68 18.26 -8.73
CA GLU A 225 12.60 18.29 -9.87
C GLU A 225 12.78 16.94 -10.58
N LEU A 226 12.36 15.83 -9.97
CA LEU A 226 12.39 14.50 -10.59
C LEU A 226 11.14 14.21 -11.42
N VAL A 227 10.08 15.00 -11.29
CA VAL A 227 8.82 14.78 -12.01
C VAL A 227 9.00 14.73 -13.55
N PRO A 228 9.88 15.55 -14.18
CA PRO A 228 10.19 15.39 -15.60
C PRO A 228 10.75 14.00 -15.97
N LEU A 229 11.56 13.38 -15.09
CA LEU A 229 12.08 12.02 -15.31
C LEU A 229 10.94 11.00 -15.32
N TYR A 230 9.98 11.13 -14.40
CA TYR A 230 8.79 10.28 -14.36
C TYR A 230 8.03 10.37 -15.69
N ARG A 231 7.73 11.59 -16.15
CA ARG A 231 7.08 11.84 -17.45
C ARG A 231 7.85 11.16 -18.58
N ASP A 232 9.16 11.35 -18.66
CA ASP A 232 9.97 10.83 -19.76
C ASP A 232 10.07 9.30 -19.75
N CYS A 233 10.08 8.68 -18.56
CA CYS A 233 9.98 7.22 -18.42
C CYS A 233 8.64 6.71 -18.97
N ILE A 234 7.51 7.27 -18.54
CA ILE A 234 6.19 6.85 -19.01
C ILE A 234 6.02 7.13 -20.51
N LYS A 235 6.47 8.28 -21.01
CA LYS A 235 6.45 8.61 -22.43
C LYS A 235 7.17 7.55 -23.25
N ARG A 236 8.37 7.13 -22.82
CA ARG A 236 9.14 6.08 -23.50
C ARG A 236 8.42 4.74 -23.51
N LEU A 237 7.80 4.34 -22.40
CA LEU A 237 7.00 3.11 -22.31
C LEU A 237 5.80 3.17 -23.26
N SER A 238 5.10 4.31 -23.28
CA SER A 238 3.96 4.58 -24.15
C SER A 238 4.35 4.52 -25.64
N GLU A 239 5.45 5.16 -26.05
CA GLU A 239 5.93 5.17 -27.44
C GLU A 239 6.28 3.76 -27.96
N LYS A 240 6.80 2.91 -27.07
CA LYS A 240 7.13 1.51 -27.40
C LYS A 240 5.93 0.58 -27.31
N LYS A 241 4.76 1.07 -26.90
CA LYS A 241 3.58 0.25 -26.56
C LYS A 241 3.97 -0.93 -25.68
N SER A 242 4.92 -0.68 -24.78
CA SER A 242 5.48 -1.69 -23.89
C SER A 242 5.09 -1.32 -22.49
N TYR A 243 4.26 -2.18 -21.94
CA TYR A 243 3.81 -2.10 -20.58
C TYR A 243 4.50 -3.25 -19.86
N VAL A 244 4.93 -2.95 -18.67
CA VAL A 244 6.13 -3.59 -18.15
C VAL A 244 5.68 -4.70 -17.24
N HIS A 245 6.17 -5.91 -17.55
CA HIS A 245 5.78 -7.18 -16.95
C HIS A 245 5.61 -7.05 -15.43
N LEU A 246 4.36 -7.03 -14.94
CA LEU A 246 4.02 -7.03 -13.51
C LEU A 246 4.46 -5.79 -12.69
N TYR A 247 4.89 -4.70 -13.34
CA TYR A 247 5.36 -3.48 -12.66
C TYR A 247 4.31 -2.36 -12.57
N LEU A 248 3.12 -2.55 -13.15
CA LEU A 248 2.08 -1.51 -13.24
C LEU A 248 1.75 -0.87 -11.88
N PHE A 249 1.65 -1.66 -10.81
CA PHE A 249 1.45 -1.11 -9.46
C PHE A 249 2.57 -0.14 -9.06
N ARG A 250 3.84 -0.50 -9.32
CA ARG A 250 5.00 0.31 -8.95
C ARG A 250 5.12 1.54 -9.83
N GLU A 251 4.89 1.41 -11.13
CA GLU A 251 4.88 2.54 -12.07
C GLU A 251 3.81 3.55 -11.71
N PHE A 252 2.62 3.07 -11.36
CA PHE A 252 1.51 3.91 -10.95
C PHE A 252 1.70 4.47 -9.53
N SER A 253 2.48 3.80 -8.68
CA SER A 253 2.72 4.22 -7.30
C SER A 253 3.32 5.63 -7.28
N GLY A 254 2.52 6.59 -6.82
CA GLY A 254 2.89 8.00 -6.76
C GLY A 254 2.33 8.87 -7.88
N TRP A 255 1.71 8.31 -8.94
CA TRP A 255 1.04 9.12 -9.97
C TRP A 255 -0.01 10.06 -9.36
N ASP A 256 -0.89 9.52 -8.52
CA ASP A 256 -1.95 10.28 -7.82
C ASP A 256 -1.39 11.36 -6.87
N ALA A 257 -0.09 11.33 -6.54
CA ALA A 257 0.58 12.38 -5.77
C ALA A 257 1.33 13.38 -6.65
N ILE A 258 1.89 12.91 -7.78
CA ILE A 258 2.71 13.69 -8.71
C ILE A 258 1.87 14.52 -9.67
N GLU A 259 0.66 14.08 -10.00
CA GLU A 259 -0.19 14.69 -11.03
C GLU A 259 -0.38 16.21 -10.82
N GLU A 260 -0.47 16.66 -9.57
CA GLU A 260 -0.63 18.07 -9.19
C GLU A 260 0.65 18.90 -9.32
N SER A 261 1.78 18.32 -9.70
CA SER A 261 3.04 19.03 -9.87
C SER A 261 2.98 20.05 -11.02
N PRO A 262 3.43 21.31 -10.83
CA PRO A 262 3.51 22.30 -11.89
C PRO A 262 4.56 21.95 -12.96
N MET A 263 5.40 20.92 -12.74
CA MET A 263 6.36 20.43 -13.74
C MET A 263 5.69 19.67 -14.90
N LEU A 264 4.40 19.36 -14.79
CA LEU A 264 3.62 18.69 -15.82
C LEU A 264 2.68 19.66 -16.52
N THR A 265 2.62 19.55 -17.84
CA THR A 265 1.57 20.19 -18.65
C THR A 265 0.30 19.35 -18.67
N ASP A 266 -0.82 19.92 -19.12
CA ASP A 266 -2.06 19.17 -19.29
C ASP A 266 -1.92 18.05 -20.33
N ALA A 267 -1.11 18.27 -21.37
CA ALA A 267 -0.79 17.24 -22.35
C ALA A 267 -0.02 16.07 -21.71
N ASP A 268 0.91 16.35 -20.79
CA ASP A 268 1.63 15.32 -20.05
C ASP A 268 0.68 14.49 -19.19
N ARG A 269 -0.22 15.15 -18.46
CA ARG A 269 -1.22 14.48 -17.61
C ARG A 269 -2.16 13.59 -18.43
N LEU A 270 -2.65 14.07 -19.57
CA LEU A 270 -3.50 13.28 -20.45
C LEU A 270 -2.74 12.07 -21.02
N MET A 271 -1.49 12.26 -21.43
CA MET A 271 -0.65 11.18 -21.97
C MET A 271 -0.40 10.09 -20.92
N ILE A 272 0.01 10.46 -19.71
CA ILE A 272 0.29 9.51 -18.62
C ILE A 272 -0.99 8.81 -18.16
N THR A 273 -2.09 9.55 -17.98
CA THR A 273 -3.38 8.97 -17.57
C THR A 273 -3.89 7.96 -18.60
N ASN A 274 -3.82 8.30 -19.89
CA ASN A 274 -4.21 7.39 -20.96
C ASN A 274 -3.26 6.20 -21.10
N PHE A 275 -1.95 6.36 -20.83
CA PHE A 275 -1.03 5.23 -20.75
C PHE A 275 -1.51 4.21 -19.73
N PHE A 276 -1.79 4.62 -18.49
CA PHE A 276 -2.26 3.68 -17.45
C PHE A 276 -3.62 3.08 -17.76
N ARG A 277 -4.57 3.87 -18.28
CA ARG A 277 -5.86 3.36 -18.73
C ARG A 277 -5.69 2.28 -19.81
N ASN A 278 -4.83 2.53 -20.80
CA ASN A 278 -4.55 1.57 -21.87
C ASN A 278 -3.81 0.33 -21.35
N ALA A 279 -2.93 0.50 -20.36
CA ALA A 279 -2.25 -0.61 -19.67
C ALA A 279 -3.27 -1.58 -19.07
N VAL A 280 -4.31 -1.05 -18.41
CA VAL A 280 -5.39 -1.90 -17.87
C VAL A 280 -6.22 -2.54 -18.97
N ALA A 281 -6.60 -1.79 -19.99
CA ALA A 281 -7.55 -2.24 -21.00
C ALA A 281 -6.99 -3.30 -21.97
N ASN A 282 -5.77 -3.07 -22.46
CA ASN A 282 -5.28 -3.72 -23.69
C ASN A 282 -4.09 -4.64 -23.48
N GLU A 283 -3.45 -4.59 -22.31
CA GLU A 283 -2.23 -5.35 -22.11
C GLU A 283 -2.45 -6.81 -21.81
N LYS A 284 -1.41 -7.59 -22.17
CA LYS A 284 -1.36 -9.01 -21.88
C LYS A 284 -1.57 -9.30 -20.39
N GLU A 285 -1.14 -8.38 -19.52
CA GLU A 285 -1.23 -8.46 -18.05
C GLU A 285 -2.18 -7.43 -17.45
N GLY A 286 -3.06 -6.84 -18.27
CA GLY A 286 -4.15 -5.98 -17.83
C GLY A 286 -5.36 -6.77 -17.32
N ILE A 287 -6.55 -6.16 -17.41
CA ILE A 287 -7.79 -6.74 -16.89
C ILE A 287 -8.13 -8.12 -17.50
N GLY A 288 -7.76 -8.35 -18.77
CA GLY A 288 -7.95 -9.65 -19.44
C GLY A 288 -7.23 -10.80 -18.74
N TYR A 289 -6.03 -10.54 -18.19
CA TYR A 289 -5.25 -11.51 -17.43
C TYR A 289 -5.83 -11.79 -16.04
N VAL A 290 -6.32 -10.75 -15.37
CA VAL A 290 -7.03 -10.91 -14.10
C VAL A 290 -8.28 -11.77 -14.31
N ARG A 291 -9.06 -11.50 -15.35
CA ARG A 291 -10.26 -12.29 -15.71
C ARG A 291 -9.93 -13.74 -16.03
N SER A 292 -8.86 -14.01 -16.78
CA SER A 292 -8.48 -15.38 -17.11
C SER A 292 -8.00 -16.14 -15.86
N SER A 293 -7.29 -15.45 -14.96
CA SER A 293 -6.85 -15.99 -13.67
C SER A 293 -8.03 -16.35 -12.77
N LEU A 294 -9.12 -15.56 -12.79
CA LEU A 294 -10.36 -15.86 -12.06
C LEU A 294 -11.15 -17.05 -12.63
N ARG A 295 -11.18 -17.22 -13.96
CA ARG A 295 -11.99 -18.26 -14.64
C ARG A 295 -11.35 -19.65 -14.64
N GLY A 296 -10.02 -19.74 -14.50
CA GLY A 296 -9.27 -20.94 -14.86
C GLY A 296 -9.33 -22.14 -13.91
N HIS A 297 -10.18 -22.19 -12.88
CA HIS A 297 -10.06 -23.13 -11.75
C HIS A 297 -8.67 -23.16 -11.09
N ARG A 298 -7.78 -22.20 -11.43
CA ARG A 298 -6.48 -21.98 -10.82
C ARG A 298 -6.70 -21.22 -9.53
N LEU A 299 -7.22 -21.92 -8.53
CA LEU A 299 -7.41 -21.37 -7.20
C LEU A 299 -6.08 -21.12 -6.48
N ILE A 300 -4.96 -21.61 -7.03
CA ILE A 300 -3.59 -21.25 -6.63
C ILE A 300 -3.13 -20.09 -7.52
N GLN A 301 -3.10 -18.88 -6.96
CA GLN A 301 -2.67 -17.68 -7.66
C GLN A 301 -1.25 -17.34 -7.21
N GLY A 302 -0.28 -17.41 -8.12
CA GLY A 302 1.12 -17.04 -7.85
C GLY A 302 1.33 -15.52 -7.71
N ASN A 303 2.59 -15.13 -7.58
CA ASN A 303 2.99 -13.72 -7.57
C ASN A 303 2.57 -12.98 -8.85
N HIS A 304 2.68 -13.59 -10.03
CA HIS A 304 2.35 -12.94 -11.31
C HIS A 304 0.88 -12.45 -11.38
N PRO A 305 -0.14 -13.32 -11.20
CA PRO A 305 -1.52 -12.88 -11.24
C PRO A 305 -1.87 -11.91 -10.10
N SER A 306 -1.27 -12.05 -8.91
CA SER A 306 -1.50 -11.10 -7.81
C SER A 306 -0.86 -9.73 -8.05
N GLN A 307 0.32 -9.66 -8.68
CA GLN A 307 0.95 -8.39 -9.10
C GLN A 307 0.11 -7.69 -10.17
N ALA A 308 -0.35 -8.43 -11.18
CA ALA A 308 -1.21 -7.90 -12.23
C ALA A 308 -2.54 -7.37 -11.66
N ALA A 309 -3.21 -8.15 -10.80
CA ALA A 309 -4.44 -7.74 -10.14
C ALA A 309 -4.22 -6.49 -9.28
N CYS A 310 -3.11 -6.41 -8.54
CA CYS A 310 -2.77 -5.24 -7.75
C CYS A 310 -2.55 -3.99 -8.63
N GLY A 311 -1.85 -4.13 -9.75
CA GLY A 311 -1.64 -3.04 -10.72
C GLY A 311 -2.94 -2.55 -11.34
N VAL A 312 -3.81 -3.46 -11.78
CA VAL A 312 -5.13 -3.12 -12.32
C VAL A 312 -5.98 -2.42 -11.27
N MET A 313 -6.02 -2.93 -10.05
CA MET A 313 -6.83 -2.37 -8.97
C MET A 313 -6.42 -0.93 -8.63
N VAL A 314 -5.13 -0.60 -8.53
CA VAL A 314 -4.72 0.78 -8.21
C VAL A 314 -5.03 1.78 -9.31
N VAL A 315 -4.87 1.37 -10.57
CA VAL A 315 -5.23 2.21 -11.72
C VAL A 315 -6.75 2.36 -11.83
N ALA A 316 -7.50 1.27 -11.70
CA ALA A 316 -8.96 1.29 -11.75
C ALA A 316 -9.56 2.11 -10.61
N ASP A 317 -8.95 2.06 -9.43
CA ASP A 317 -9.35 2.87 -8.28
C ASP A 317 -9.13 4.37 -8.50
N TYR A 318 -8.05 4.76 -9.16
CA TYR A 318 -7.86 6.13 -9.61
C TYR A 318 -8.88 6.54 -10.68
N LEU A 319 -9.07 5.70 -11.70
CA LEU A 319 -9.97 5.98 -12.81
C LEU A 319 -11.43 6.10 -12.36
N ARG A 320 -11.91 5.23 -11.47
CA ARG A 320 -13.29 5.30 -10.96
C ARG A 320 -13.53 6.55 -10.10
N ARG A 321 -12.49 7.06 -9.40
CA ARG A 321 -12.58 8.28 -8.58
C ARG A 321 -12.64 9.53 -9.44
N TYR A 322 -11.75 9.67 -10.42
CA TYR A 322 -11.57 10.94 -11.15
C TYR A 322 -12.15 10.97 -12.57
N TYR A 323 -12.43 9.80 -13.14
CA TYR A 323 -12.97 9.61 -14.50
C TYR A 323 -14.12 8.58 -14.47
N PRO A 324 -15.18 8.80 -13.67
CA PRO A 324 -16.17 7.76 -13.36
C PRO A 324 -16.88 7.22 -14.60
N SER A 325 -16.87 5.90 -14.75
CA SER A 325 -17.63 5.15 -15.75
C SER A 325 -17.97 3.76 -15.19
N GLU A 326 -18.99 3.11 -15.75
CA GLU A 326 -19.33 1.73 -15.36
C GLU A 326 -18.15 0.79 -15.64
N LEU A 327 -17.40 1.03 -16.73
CA LEU A 327 -16.22 0.26 -17.08
C LEU A 327 -15.12 0.34 -16.00
N HIS A 328 -14.80 1.53 -15.50
CA HIS A 328 -13.76 1.69 -14.48
C HIS A 328 -14.18 1.07 -13.14
N GLU A 329 -15.46 1.20 -12.78
CA GLU A 329 -16.02 0.55 -11.60
C GLU A 329 -16.02 -0.98 -11.74
N GLN A 330 -16.30 -1.50 -12.94
CA GLN A 330 -16.20 -2.93 -13.23
C GLN A 330 -14.75 -3.43 -13.09
N TRP A 331 -13.77 -2.73 -13.65
CA TRP A 331 -12.36 -3.11 -13.52
C TRP A 331 -11.90 -3.17 -12.06
N TYR A 332 -12.32 -2.19 -11.26
CA TYR A 332 -12.02 -2.18 -9.84
C TYR A 332 -12.64 -3.37 -9.11
N ARG A 333 -13.95 -3.63 -9.32
CA ARG A 333 -14.65 -4.77 -8.72
C ARG A 333 -14.03 -6.13 -9.11
N GLU A 334 -13.70 -6.30 -10.39
CA GLU A 334 -13.07 -7.53 -10.88
C GLU A 334 -11.67 -7.73 -10.28
N ALA A 335 -10.84 -6.68 -10.23
CA ALA A 335 -9.53 -6.76 -9.62
C ALA A 335 -9.59 -6.98 -8.10
N LEU A 336 -10.54 -6.34 -7.41
CA LEU A 336 -10.79 -6.57 -5.98
C LEU A 336 -11.24 -8.01 -5.70
N SER A 337 -12.10 -8.57 -6.56
CA SER A 337 -12.61 -9.95 -6.41
C SER A 337 -11.50 -11.01 -6.43
N PHE A 338 -10.35 -10.69 -7.05
CA PHE A 338 -9.16 -11.53 -7.00
C PHE A 338 -8.63 -11.71 -5.58
N PHE A 339 -8.73 -10.67 -4.75
CA PHE A 339 -8.21 -10.65 -3.38
C PHE A 339 -9.23 -11.14 -2.34
N GLU A 340 -10.49 -11.32 -2.71
CA GLU A 340 -11.57 -11.72 -1.80
C GLU A 340 -11.31 -13.03 -1.03
N PRO A 341 -10.73 -14.09 -1.63
CA PRO A 341 -10.38 -15.31 -0.89
C PRO A 341 -9.34 -15.06 0.22
N TYR A 342 -8.36 -14.18 -0.03
CA TYR A 342 -7.35 -13.77 0.94
C TYR A 342 -7.98 -12.95 2.07
N ARG A 343 -8.98 -12.14 1.72
CA ARG A 343 -9.72 -11.27 2.63
C ARG A 343 -10.61 -12.03 3.62
N THR A 344 -11.27 -13.06 3.14
CA THR A 344 -12.28 -13.79 3.92
C THR A 344 -11.75 -15.04 4.60
N LYS A 345 -10.71 -15.69 4.06
CA LYS A 345 -10.20 -16.97 4.58
C LYS A 345 -8.81 -16.88 5.20
N GLY A 346 -8.15 -15.71 5.12
CA GLY A 346 -6.75 -15.56 5.55
C GLY A 346 -5.78 -16.46 4.78
N SER A 347 -6.20 -16.91 3.60
CA SER A 347 -5.53 -17.99 2.87
C SER A 347 -4.25 -17.52 2.20
N TYR A 348 -3.28 -18.42 2.08
CA TYR A 348 -1.94 -18.21 1.58
C TYR A 348 -1.67 -19.13 0.39
N LEU A 349 -1.27 -18.57 -0.75
CA LEU A 349 -1.14 -19.32 -1.98
C LEU A 349 0.23 -19.03 -2.61
N GLY A 350 1.17 -19.91 -2.31
CA GLY A 350 2.56 -19.92 -2.76
C GLY A 350 3.40 -20.53 -1.66
N ASP A 351 4.11 -21.63 -1.93
CA ASP A 351 4.97 -22.28 -0.93
C ASP A 351 6.46 -22.26 -1.32
N ASP A 352 6.89 -21.18 -1.96
CA ASP A 352 8.28 -20.93 -2.35
C ASP A 352 8.84 -19.67 -1.65
N GLU A 353 10.14 -19.61 -1.33
CA GLU A 353 10.70 -18.57 -0.45
C GLU A 353 10.40 -17.14 -0.92
N ALA A 354 10.77 -16.81 -2.16
CA ALA A 354 10.77 -15.42 -2.63
C ALA A 354 9.38 -14.94 -3.09
N MET A 355 8.55 -15.82 -3.67
CA MET A 355 7.25 -15.43 -4.24
C MET A 355 6.14 -15.44 -3.19
N GLN A 356 6.32 -16.21 -2.12
CA GLN A 356 5.60 -16.04 -0.84
C GLN A 356 5.59 -14.60 -0.38
N GLY A 357 6.78 -14.00 -0.34
CA GLY A 357 6.99 -12.62 0.01
C GLY A 357 6.33 -11.60 -0.91
N ALA A 358 6.47 -11.81 -2.21
CA ALA A 358 5.84 -10.96 -3.21
C ALA A 358 4.30 -11.01 -3.10
N SER A 359 3.74 -12.19 -2.87
CA SER A 359 2.29 -12.38 -2.75
C SER A 359 1.73 -11.69 -1.50
N ILE A 360 2.39 -11.81 -0.34
CA ILE A 360 2.01 -11.05 0.88
C ILE A 360 2.00 -9.56 0.58
N THR A 361 3.05 -9.05 -0.08
CA THR A 361 3.14 -7.63 -0.43
C THR A 361 1.95 -7.19 -1.29
N ASN A 362 1.61 -7.96 -2.32
CA ASN A 362 0.49 -7.64 -3.22
C ASN A 362 -0.86 -7.68 -2.49
N ILE A 363 -1.08 -8.68 -1.64
CA ILE A 363 -2.31 -8.81 -0.87
C ILE A 363 -2.43 -7.65 0.12
N MET A 364 -1.36 -7.30 0.83
CA MET A 364 -1.38 -6.14 1.73
C MET A 364 -1.64 -4.85 0.98
N ASN A 365 -1.04 -4.66 -0.21
CA ASN A 365 -1.36 -3.51 -1.07
C ASN A 365 -2.84 -3.50 -1.48
N ALA A 366 -3.46 -4.66 -1.73
CA ALA A 366 -4.89 -4.76 -1.98
C ALA A 366 -5.75 -4.41 -0.77
N VAL A 367 -5.42 -4.92 0.42
CA VAL A 367 -6.10 -4.56 1.67
C VAL A 367 -6.04 -3.05 1.91
N TYR A 368 -4.85 -2.46 1.76
CA TYR A 368 -4.63 -1.02 1.86
C TYR A 368 -5.49 -0.21 0.88
N GLN A 369 -5.60 -0.68 -0.36
CA GLN A 369 -6.32 0.03 -1.41
C GLN A 369 -7.84 -0.15 -1.33
N ALA A 370 -8.32 -1.29 -0.83
CA ALA A 370 -9.74 -1.55 -0.53
C ALA A 370 -10.29 -0.68 0.62
N ALA A 371 -9.42 0.11 1.27
CA ALA A 371 -9.75 0.93 2.44
C ALA A 371 -10.17 0.12 3.68
N ASP A 372 -9.77 -1.16 3.73
CA ASP A 372 -9.89 -2.01 4.91
C ASP A 372 -8.83 -1.64 5.95
N ASP A 373 -9.10 -1.86 7.23
CA ASP A 373 -8.06 -1.79 8.26
C ASP A 373 -7.28 -3.11 8.28
N PRO A 374 -5.97 -3.09 8.01
CA PRO A 374 -5.10 -4.26 8.20
C PRO A 374 -5.19 -4.89 9.58
N ALA A 375 -5.50 -4.11 10.62
CA ALA A 375 -5.70 -4.61 11.98
C ALA A 375 -6.91 -5.55 12.10
N GLU A 376 -7.93 -5.33 11.28
CA GLU A 376 -9.16 -6.14 11.24
C GLU A 376 -9.03 -7.32 10.27
N HIS A 377 -7.94 -7.38 9.50
CA HIS A 377 -7.78 -8.34 8.41
C HIS A 377 -7.06 -9.62 8.88
N PRO A 378 -7.64 -10.83 8.69
CA PRO A 378 -7.08 -12.08 9.23
C PRO A 378 -5.76 -12.52 8.55
N PHE A 379 -5.55 -12.11 7.30
CA PHE A 379 -4.42 -12.56 6.49
C PHE A 379 -3.06 -12.24 7.08
N LEU A 380 -2.78 -10.99 7.51
CA LEU A 380 -1.44 -10.62 7.94
C LEU A 380 -1.02 -11.44 9.16
N LYS A 381 -1.90 -11.58 10.15
CA LYS A 381 -1.64 -12.44 11.32
C LYS A 381 -1.34 -13.88 10.90
N SER A 382 -2.20 -14.48 10.06
CA SER A 382 -1.99 -15.85 9.58
C SER A 382 -0.70 -16.00 8.77
N ALA A 383 -0.31 -15.00 7.99
CA ALA A 383 0.93 -15.00 7.23
C ALA A 383 2.14 -14.95 8.16
N LEU A 384 2.14 -14.07 9.17
CA LEU A 384 3.24 -13.97 10.13
C LEU A 384 3.47 -15.27 10.91
N ASP A 385 2.39 -15.91 11.38
CA ASP A 385 2.49 -17.18 12.10
C ASP A 385 3.13 -18.28 11.20
N ARG A 386 2.77 -18.32 9.91
CA ARG A 386 3.31 -19.27 8.92
C ARG A 386 4.74 -18.99 8.48
N LEU A 387 5.16 -17.73 8.48
CA LEU A 387 6.53 -17.35 8.10
C LEU A 387 7.55 -17.63 9.20
N MET A 388 7.12 -17.77 10.46
CA MET A 388 8.03 -17.82 11.60
C MET A 388 8.96 -19.05 11.59
N PRO A 389 8.51 -20.27 11.23
CA PRO A 389 9.40 -21.42 11.07
C PRO A 389 10.50 -21.21 10.02
N ASN A 390 10.29 -20.34 9.02
CA ASN A 390 11.23 -20.19 7.90
C ASN A 390 12.52 -19.47 8.30
N TYR A 391 12.65 -18.88 9.49
CA TYR A 391 13.86 -18.15 9.88
C TYR A 391 14.88 -19.06 10.57
N ASN A 392 16.05 -19.24 9.97
CA ASN A 392 17.17 -19.94 10.59
C ASN A 392 17.84 -19.13 11.73
N ASN A 393 18.89 -19.71 12.33
CA ASN A 393 19.67 -19.08 13.41
C ASN A 393 20.54 -17.87 12.98
N PHE A 394 20.43 -17.41 11.73
CA PHE A 394 20.94 -16.11 11.27
C PHE A 394 19.82 -15.07 11.03
N GLY A 395 18.56 -15.47 11.19
CA GLY A 395 17.40 -14.65 10.82
C GLY A 395 17.21 -14.57 9.30
N MET A 396 17.64 -15.60 8.56
CA MET A 396 17.51 -15.71 7.11
C MET A 396 16.59 -16.87 6.78
N TRP A 397 15.94 -16.82 5.61
CA TRP A 397 15.22 -17.98 5.10
C TRP A 397 16.20 -18.93 4.43
N PRO A 398 16.14 -20.25 4.69
CA PRO A 398 16.79 -21.23 3.83
C PRO A 398 16.30 -21.08 2.38
N ALA A 399 17.14 -21.45 1.42
CA ALA A 399 16.75 -21.43 0.02
C ALA A 399 15.79 -22.59 -0.26
N PHE A 400 14.59 -22.30 -0.77
CA PHE A 400 13.63 -23.29 -1.27
C PHE A 400 12.74 -22.70 -2.37
N GLY A 401 12.24 -23.55 -3.26
CA GLY A 401 11.61 -23.11 -4.51
C GLY A 401 12.56 -22.27 -5.37
N ASP A 402 12.06 -21.27 -6.10
CA ASP A 402 12.84 -20.47 -7.07
C ASP A 402 14.01 -19.64 -6.49
N ALA A 403 14.21 -19.63 -5.17
CA ALA A 403 15.33 -18.94 -4.55
C ALA A 403 16.61 -19.79 -4.55
N THR A 404 17.71 -19.19 -5.01
CA THR A 404 19.00 -19.88 -5.19
C THR A 404 19.97 -19.72 -4.03
N ALA A 405 19.65 -18.90 -3.03
CA ALA A 405 20.50 -18.66 -1.86
C ALA A 405 19.67 -18.14 -0.68
N PRO A 406 20.10 -18.41 0.57
CA PRO A 406 19.45 -17.86 1.75
C PRO A 406 19.35 -16.33 1.69
N TYR A 407 18.18 -15.78 2.00
CA TYR A 407 17.95 -14.34 1.94
C TYR A 407 17.25 -13.81 3.19
N ARG A 408 17.41 -12.51 3.45
CA ARG A 408 16.69 -11.80 4.54
C ARG A 408 15.38 -11.26 3.99
N PHE A 409 14.44 -12.15 3.73
CA PHE A 409 13.09 -11.77 3.31
C PHE A 409 12.15 -11.61 4.51
N GLY A 410 11.10 -10.81 4.36
CA GLY A 410 9.92 -10.86 5.24
C GLY A 410 10.04 -10.16 6.60
N ALA A 411 11.22 -9.69 7.00
CA ALA A 411 11.39 -8.96 8.26
C ALA A 411 10.45 -7.75 8.38
N SER A 412 10.25 -7.01 7.29
CA SER A 412 9.35 -5.87 7.23
C SER A 412 7.88 -6.24 7.50
N PHE A 413 7.46 -7.49 7.26
CA PHE A 413 6.11 -7.94 7.64
C PHE A 413 5.96 -8.06 9.15
N TYR A 414 6.99 -8.51 9.86
CA TYR A 414 6.98 -8.52 11.32
C TYR A 414 7.02 -7.11 11.90
N GLU A 415 7.79 -6.21 11.28
CA GLU A 415 7.74 -4.79 11.66
C GLU A 415 6.31 -4.24 11.52
N LEU A 416 5.67 -4.53 10.38
CA LEU A 416 4.29 -4.17 10.11
C LEU A 416 3.31 -4.81 11.12
N GLY A 417 3.50 -6.09 11.46
CA GLY A 417 2.71 -6.80 12.47
C GLY A 417 2.89 -6.24 13.88
N ALA A 418 4.09 -5.82 14.26
CA ALA A 418 4.34 -5.13 15.51
C ALA A 418 3.59 -3.79 15.55
N ARG A 419 3.63 -3.08 14.42
CA ARG A 419 3.04 -1.75 14.22
C ARG A 419 1.51 -1.73 14.18
N ILE A 420 0.90 -2.76 13.59
CA ILE A 420 -0.55 -2.90 13.51
C ILE A 420 -1.12 -3.50 14.80
N TYR A 421 -0.51 -4.57 15.31
CA TYR A 421 -1.06 -5.33 16.43
C TYR A 421 -0.49 -4.95 17.80
N GLY A 422 0.50 -4.06 17.86
CA GLY A 422 1.24 -3.80 19.09
C GLY A 422 1.93 -5.06 19.63
N SER A 423 2.35 -5.98 18.74
CA SER A 423 2.86 -7.29 19.17
C SER A 423 4.35 -7.21 19.54
N PRO A 424 4.72 -7.51 20.80
CA PRO A 424 6.12 -7.58 21.20
C PRO A 424 6.85 -8.76 20.55
N GLU A 425 6.16 -9.84 20.23
CA GLU A 425 6.69 -10.99 19.48
C GLU A 425 7.07 -10.64 18.05
N ASN A 426 6.19 -9.93 17.35
CA ASN A 426 6.49 -9.47 16.01
C ASN A 426 7.66 -8.48 16.02
N LEU A 427 7.75 -7.59 17.00
CA LEU A 427 8.88 -6.67 17.10
C LEU A 427 10.19 -7.42 17.36
N TRP A 428 10.16 -8.46 18.19
CA TRP A 428 11.30 -9.34 18.40
C TRP A 428 11.70 -10.08 17.11
N MET A 429 10.72 -10.64 16.37
CA MET A 429 10.98 -11.31 15.10
C MET A 429 11.59 -10.38 14.06
N TYR A 430 11.14 -9.12 13.99
CA TYR A 430 11.77 -8.11 13.15
C TYR A 430 13.24 -7.92 13.49
N HIS A 431 13.58 -7.75 14.78
CA HIS A 431 14.97 -7.62 15.21
C HIS A 431 15.79 -8.89 14.97
N PHE A 432 15.20 -10.06 15.21
CA PHE A 432 15.82 -11.36 14.96
C PHE A 432 16.14 -11.55 13.47
N ALA A 433 15.26 -11.14 12.57
CA ALA A 433 15.42 -11.25 11.12
C ALA A 433 16.40 -10.21 10.53
N THR A 434 16.51 -9.04 11.15
CA THR A 434 17.35 -7.92 10.65
C THR A 434 18.79 -7.90 11.20
N ARG A 435 19.17 -8.82 12.09
CA ARG A 435 20.53 -8.87 12.66
C ARG A 435 21.59 -8.99 11.57
N ALA A 436 22.40 -7.95 11.38
CA ALA A 436 23.30 -7.85 10.23
C ALA A 436 24.42 -8.91 10.20
N THR A 437 24.83 -9.43 11.36
CA THR A 437 25.95 -10.37 11.50
C THR A 437 25.71 -11.35 12.66
N PRO A 438 26.46 -12.47 12.73
CA PRO A 438 26.48 -13.35 13.90
C PRO A 438 26.85 -12.61 15.20
N ALA A 439 27.72 -11.60 15.13
CA ALA A 439 28.05 -10.75 16.27
C ALA A 439 26.90 -9.80 16.68
N ALA A 440 26.07 -9.37 15.73
CA ALA A 440 24.84 -8.61 15.99
C ALA A 440 23.71 -9.48 16.57
N ALA A 441 23.79 -10.82 16.43
CA ALA A 441 22.83 -11.77 17.00
C ALA A 441 22.77 -11.73 18.53
N ALA A 442 23.85 -11.31 19.19
CA ALA A 442 23.97 -11.35 20.65
C ALA A 442 23.20 -10.24 21.39
N LYS A 443 22.58 -9.28 20.70
CA LYS A 443 21.86 -8.16 21.34
C LYS A 443 20.61 -7.75 20.57
N ILE A 444 19.57 -8.59 20.63
CA ILE A 444 18.21 -8.13 20.30
C ILE A 444 17.87 -7.01 21.30
N PRO A 445 17.45 -5.82 20.84
CA PRO A 445 17.09 -4.74 21.73
C PRO A 445 16.03 -5.20 22.75
N THR A 446 16.28 -4.92 24.03
CA THR A 446 15.30 -5.12 25.11
C THR A 446 14.57 -3.84 25.46
N ASP A 447 14.96 -2.72 24.86
CA ASP A 447 14.38 -1.41 25.09
C ASP A 447 13.38 -1.07 23.98
N LYS A 448 12.48 -0.12 24.28
CA LYS A 448 11.51 0.40 23.30
C LYS A 448 12.26 1.15 22.18
N PRO A 449 11.81 1.04 20.92
CA PRO A 449 12.40 1.82 19.83
C PRO A 449 12.15 3.32 20.06
N ALA A 450 13.07 4.15 19.56
CA ALA A 450 12.88 5.60 19.61
C ALA A 450 11.59 6.00 18.85
N PRO A 451 10.85 7.00 19.35
CA PRO A 451 9.66 7.51 18.66
C PRO A 451 9.96 7.90 17.21
N ASN A 452 9.06 7.51 16.31
CA ASN A 452 9.09 7.88 14.90
C ASN A 452 7.64 8.09 14.42
N TRP A 453 7.45 8.24 13.11
CA TRP A 453 6.10 8.42 12.51
C TRP A 453 5.13 7.27 12.75
N TRP A 454 5.61 6.17 13.33
CA TRP A 454 4.81 5.03 13.74
C TRP A 454 5.31 4.53 15.09
N THR A 455 5.17 5.37 16.11
CA THR A 455 5.68 5.07 17.45
C THR A 455 5.15 3.72 17.94
N LEU A 456 6.07 2.88 18.39
CA LEU A 456 5.83 1.55 18.94
C LEU A 456 6.14 1.60 20.43
N ASP A 457 5.11 1.58 21.27
CA ASP A 457 5.28 1.62 22.72
C ASP A 457 5.38 0.22 23.36
N VAL A 458 6.07 -0.71 22.67
CA VAL A 458 6.17 -2.11 23.09
C VAL A 458 7.63 -2.55 23.18
N THR A 459 7.92 -3.35 24.19
CA THR A 459 9.23 -3.96 24.39
C THR A 459 9.31 -5.29 23.65
N PRO A 460 10.33 -5.55 22.81
CA PRO A 460 10.47 -6.81 22.10
C PRO A 460 10.48 -8.02 23.04
N ARG A 461 9.75 -9.09 22.69
CA ARG A 461 9.71 -10.36 23.47
C ARG A 461 9.80 -11.57 22.54
N GLN A 462 10.66 -12.52 22.85
CA GLN A 462 10.77 -13.75 22.07
C GLN A 462 9.42 -14.52 22.01
N PRO A 463 8.98 -14.99 20.82
CA PRO A 463 7.80 -15.84 20.70
C PRO A 463 7.94 -17.13 21.53
N LYS A 464 6.85 -17.54 22.18
CA LYS A 464 6.81 -18.80 22.94
C LYS A 464 6.99 -19.98 21.97
N GLY A 465 7.87 -20.91 22.30
CA GLY A 465 8.13 -22.10 21.48
C GLY A 465 9.00 -21.86 20.25
N PHE A 466 9.64 -20.68 20.14
CA PHE A 466 10.57 -20.40 19.05
C PHE A 466 11.84 -21.28 19.08
N VAL A 467 12.21 -21.76 20.27
CA VAL A 467 13.23 -22.81 20.48
C VAL A 467 12.50 -24.13 20.73
N GLY A 468 13.01 -25.22 20.16
CA GLY A 468 12.36 -26.52 20.11
C GLY A 468 11.72 -26.78 18.75
N LEU A 469 10.59 -27.49 18.75
CA LEU A 469 9.80 -27.74 17.55
C LEU A 469 8.77 -26.62 17.36
N GLN A 470 8.85 -25.98 16.20
CA GLN A 470 7.85 -25.04 15.73
C GLN A 470 7.28 -25.54 14.40
N TRP A 471 5.98 -25.44 14.19
CA TRP A 471 5.39 -25.72 12.88
C TRP A 471 4.26 -24.75 12.56
N ALA A 472 3.92 -24.69 11.28
CA ALA A 472 2.73 -24.03 10.79
C ALA A 472 1.95 -25.01 9.92
N GLU A 473 0.63 -25.00 10.07
CA GLU A 473 -0.30 -25.80 9.27
C GLU A 473 -0.24 -25.38 7.79
N PRO A 474 -0.49 -26.31 6.85
CA PRO A 474 -0.65 -25.95 5.45
C PRO A 474 -1.86 -25.04 5.27
N ASP A 475 -1.87 -24.26 4.19
CA ASP A 475 -3.02 -23.42 3.89
C ASP A 475 -4.29 -24.23 3.61
N GLU A 476 -5.42 -23.86 4.21
CA GLU A 476 -6.67 -24.61 4.08
C GLU A 476 -7.24 -24.60 2.66
N THR A 477 -7.12 -23.48 1.95
CA THR A 477 -7.55 -23.41 0.55
C THR A 477 -6.65 -24.29 -0.29
N LEU A 478 -5.33 -24.21 -0.11
CA LEU A 478 -4.37 -25.04 -0.81
C LEU A 478 -4.62 -26.54 -0.56
N PHE A 479 -4.80 -26.90 0.71
CA PHE A 479 -5.14 -28.25 1.14
C PHE A 479 -6.43 -28.74 0.49
N SER A 480 -7.48 -27.91 0.42
CA SER A 480 -8.77 -28.25 -0.19
C SER A 480 -8.65 -28.62 -1.68
N LEU A 481 -7.67 -28.06 -2.39
CA LEU A 481 -7.46 -28.27 -3.82
C LEU A 481 -6.65 -29.53 -4.11
N ALA A 482 -5.64 -29.79 -3.30
CA ALA A 482 -4.76 -30.92 -3.51
C ALA A 482 -5.36 -32.24 -3.00
N ARG A 483 -6.28 -32.18 -2.01
CA ARG A 483 -6.74 -33.32 -1.16
C ARG A 483 -6.53 -34.70 -1.80
N PRO A 484 -5.35 -35.30 -1.60
CA PRO A 484 -5.06 -36.63 -2.10
C PRO A 484 -6.04 -37.63 -1.53
N GLN A 485 -6.28 -38.74 -2.22
CA GLN A 485 -7.24 -39.74 -1.78
C GLN A 485 -6.93 -40.27 -0.36
N TRP A 486 -5.65 -40.47 -0.04
CA TRP A 486 -5.23 -40.92 1.30
C TRP A 486 -5.62 -39.95 2.42
N VAL A 487 -5.60 -38.63 2.18
CA VAL A 487 -6.07 -37.63 3.17
C VAL A 487 -7.55 -37.81 3.45
N LYS A 488 -8.36 -38.05 2.39
CA LYS A 488 -9.80 -38.28 2.51
C LYS A 488 -10.08 -39.60 3.23
N ASP A 489 -9.37 -40.67 2.87
CA ASP A 489 -9.53 -42.00 3.44
C ASP A 489 -9.22 -42.01 4.95
N ASN A 490 -8.22 -41.22 5.36
CA ASN A 490 -7.81 -41.10 6.77
C ASN A 490 -8.51 -39.95 7.52
N LYS A 491 -9.42 -39.21 6.87
CA LYS A 491 -10.16 -38.07 7.44
C LYS A 491 -9.26 -36.99 8.06
N LEU A 492 -8.06 -36.80 7.50
CA LEU A 492 -7.12 -35.80 8.00
C LEU A 492 -7.59 -34.38 7.65
N THR A 493 -7.27 -33.45 8.53
CA THR A 493 -7.50 -32.01 8.42
C THR A 493 -6.16 -31.27 8.35
N VAL A 494 -6.18 -29.95 8.10
CA VAL A 494 -4.95 -29.14 8.11
C VAL A 494 -4.23 -29.17 9.47
N GLN A 495 -4.97 -29.39 10.56
CA GLN A 495 -4.42 -29.49 11.93
C GLN A 495 -3.60 -30.76 12.14
N ASP A 496 -3.83 -31.79 11.32
CA ASP A 496 -3.10 -33.06 11.39
C ASP A 496 -1.81 -33.03 10.55
N LEU A 497 -1.51 -31.90 9.91
CA LEU A 497 -0.44 -31.75 8.91
C LEU A 497 0.45 -30.55 9.25
N TYR A 498 1.66 -30.53 8.67
CA TYR A 498 2.51 -29.35 8.65
C TYR A 498 2.70 -28.86 7.21
N GLY A 499 2.67 -27.55 7.02
CA GLY A 499 3.20 -26.90 5.82
C GLY A 499 4.69 -26.65 5.98
N ARG A 500 5.11 -26.18 7.16
CA ARG A 500 6.51 -25.96 7.53
C ARG A 500 6.76 -26.42 8.95
N ALA A 501 7.89 -27.06 9.20
CA ALA A 501 8.32 -27.41 10.55
C ALA A 501 9.80 -27.11 10.75
N ALA A 502 10.13 -26.35 11.79
CA ALA A 502 11.48 -26.02 12.18
C ALA A 502 11.84 -26.66 13.52
N PHE A 503 13.01 -27.30 13.58
CA PHE A 503 13.62 -27.78 14.81
C PHE A 503 14.79 -26.87 15.15
N ARG A 504 14.82 -26.36 16.37
CA ARG A 504 15.82 -25.39 16.80
C ARG A 504 16.35 -25.73 18.20
N ALA A 505 17.67 -25.93 18.33
CA ALA A 505 18.31 -26.17 19.63
C ALA A 505 18.44 -24.89 20.48
N GLY A 506 18.58 -23.74 19.81
CA GLY A 506 18.67 -22.42 20.43
C GLY A 506 18.73 -21.31 19.37
N ILE A 507 18.97 -20.06 19.78
CA ILE A 507 18.92 -18.89 18.88
C ILE A 507 20.30 -18.36 18.48
N ASP A 508 21.37 -18.94 19.03
CA ASP A 508 22.74 -18.63 18.67
C ASP A 508 23.00 -19.10 17.22
N PRO A 509 23.75 -18.32 16.41
CA PRO A 509 24.16 -18.75 15.08
C PRO A 509 24.85 -20.12 14.99
N GLN A 510 25.42 -20.62 16.09
CA GLN A 510 26.04 -21.96 16.19
C GLN A 510 25.09 -23.07 16.65
N ASP A 511 23.89 -22.72 17.13
CA ASP A 511 22.90 -23.73 17.53
C ASP A 511 22.37 -24.48 16.29
N ASP A 512 21.99 -25.75 16.47
CA ASP A 512 21.40 -26.55 15.40
C ASP A 512 20.03 -26.00 14.96
N TYR A 513 19.82 -26.01 13.65
CA TYR A 513 18.57 -25.65 12.98
C TYR A 513 18.29 -26.61 11.83
N LEU A 514 17.05 -27.07 11.70
CA LEU A 514 16.56 -27.93 10.62
C LEU A 514 15.19 -27.43 10.17
N LEU A 515 14.98 -27.26 8.87
CA LEU A 515 13.67 -26.93 8.31
C LEU A 515 13.15 -28.11 7.47
N LEU A 516 11.89 -28.48 7.68
CA LEU A 516 11.16 -29.44 6.87
C LEU A 516 10.10 -28.72 6.03
N ASP A 517 10.07 -29.05 4.74
CA ASP A 517 9.03 -28.64 3.81
C ASP A 517 7.91 -29.68 3.78
N GLY A 518 6.67 -29.29 4.05
CA GLY A 518 5.51 -30.18 4.06
C GLY A 518 4.65 -30.14 2.79
N VAL A 519 4.85 -29.19 1.88
CA VAL A 519 3.91 -28.91 0.79
C VAL A 519 4.63 -28.55 -0.52
N HIS A 520 4.20 -29.16 -1.63
CA HIS A 520 4.78 -28.93 -2.98
C HIS A 520 3.76 -28.32 -3.94
N LEU A 521 3.52 -27.01 -3.91
CA LEU A 521 2.57 -26.38 -4.85
C LEU A 521 3.01 -24.95 -5.23
N GLY A 522 2.99 -24.64 -6.53
CA GLY A 522 3.36 -23.32 -7.07
C GLY A 522 4.74 -23.32 -7.73
N HIS A 523 5.60 -22.35 -7.39
CA HIS A 523 7.02 -22.34 -7.77
C HIS A 523 7.90 -23.16 -6.81
N ALA A 524 7.29 -24.08 -6.05
CA ALA A 524 8.01 -25.05 -5.25
C ALA A 524 8.60 -26.13 -6.17
N TYR A 525 9.78 -26.66 -5.82
CA TYR A 525 10.34 -27.81 -6.51
C TYR A 525 9.58 -29.09 -6.08
N ASP A 526 9.88 -30.22 -6.71
CA ASP A 526 9.38 -31.54 -6.28
C ASP A 526 10.17 -32.03 -5.04
N ASP A 527 10.25 -31.18 -4.01
CA ASP A 527 11.03 -31.38 -2.77
C ASP A 527 10.12 -31.49 -1.53
N GLN A 528 8.86 -31.91 -1.71
CA GLN A 528 7.97 -32.20 -0.58
C GLN A 528 8.62 -33.19 0.40
N ASN A 529 8.52 -32.89 1.71
CA ASN A 529 9.19 -33.63 2.78
C ASN A 529 10.72 -33.57 2.71
N GLY A 530 11.25 -32.59 1.97
CA GLY A 530 12.67 -32.26 1.92
C GLY A 530 13.15 -31.67 3.24
N ILE A 531 14.45 -31.88 3.49
CA ILE A 531 15.21 -31.26 4.58
C ILE A 531 15.99 -30.11 3.94
N LEU A 532 15.77 -28.90 4.44
CA LEU A 532 16.35 -27.64 3.92
C LEU A 532 17.41 -27.06 4.84
#